data_AF-A0A839JXC4-F1
#
_entry.id   AF-A0A839JXC4-F1
#
_cell.length_a   1.000
_cell.length_b   1.000
_cell.length_c   1.000
_cell.angle_alpha   90.00
_cell.angle_beta   90.00
_cell.angle_gamma   90.00
#
_symmetry.space_group_name_H-M   'P 1'
#
loop_
_entity.id
_entity.type
_entity.pdbx_description
1 polymer ?
#
loop_
_entity_poly.entity_id
_entity_poly.type
_entity_poly.pdbx_seq_one_letter_code
_entity_poly.pdbx_strand_id
1 'polypeptide(L)'
;MKVVKKINEPVWEREEVILLVENYFRTKYLPSYKIDEEILGLSKFLKYRYEKINGQTASETFRNFAGVRMQTARIRCLDPDTDLHGMQGTRLQKEIVEEYLVNKNIIIEEANVIYKKYYSDKYRI
;
A
#
# COMPACT_ATOMS: atom_id res chain seq x y z
N MET A 1 -3.91 2.51 -37.07
CA MET A 1 -3.92 1.89 -35.73
C MET A 1 -4.07 2.99 -34.69
N LYS A 2 -5.12 2.99 -33.86
CA LYS A 2 -5.24 3.95 -32.75
C LYS A 2 -4.23 3.55 -31.68
N VAL A 3 -3.23 4.39 -31.42
CA VAL A 3 -2.37 4.26 -30.25
C VAL A 3 -3.27 4.48 -29.04
N VAL A 4 -3.68 3.40 -28.38
CA VAL A 4 -4.32 3.48 -27.06
C VAL A 4 -3.25 4.05 -26.15
N LYS A 5 -3.39 5.33 -25.77
CA LYS A 5 -2.53 5.99 -24.82
C LYS A 5 -2.58 5.15 -23.54
N LYS A 6 -1.50 4.43 -23.22
CA LYS A 6 -1.39 3.66 -21.99
C LYS A 6 -1.61 4.67 -20.87
N ILE A 7 -2.77 4.63 -20.22
CA ILE A 7 -3.02 5.43 -19.03
C ILE A 7 -1.99 4.91 -18.04
N ASN A 8 -0.91 5.68 -17.84
CA ASN A 8 0.11 5.28 -16.89
C ASN A 8 -0.59 5.12 -15.55
N GLU A 9 -0.50 3.93 -14.96
CA GLU A 9 -0.97 3.72 -13.61
C GLU A 9 -0.36 4.79 -12.71
N PRO A 10 -1.16 5.44 -11.83
CA PRO A 10 -0.62 6.45 -10.92
C PRO A 10 0.54 5.89 -10.12
N VAL A 11 1.64 6.66 -10.08
CA VAL A 11 2.84 6.32 -9.32
C VAL A 11 2.45 6.13 -7.86
N TRP A 12 3.03 5.12 -7.20
CA TRP A 12 2.80 4.89 -5.77
C TRP A 12 3.46 6.00 -4.96
N GLU A 13 2.67 6.69 -4.15
CA GLU A 13 3.12 7.79 -3.31
C GLU A 13 3.68 7.27 -1.99
N ARG A 14 4.50 8.08 -1.31
CA ARG A 14 5.12 7.69 -0.02
C ARG A 14 4.08 7.25 1.01
N GLU A 15 3.00 8.03 1.20
CA GLU A 15 1.92 7.65 2.14
C GLU A 15 1.34 6.26 1.78
N GLU A 16 1.17 5.94 0.50
CA GLU A 16 0.64 4.64 0.07
C GLU A 16 1.63 3.50 0.33
N VAL A 17 2.93 3.74 0.12
CA VAL A 17 3.97 2.73 0.35
C VAL A 17 4.21 2.49 1.85
N ILE A 18 4.12 3.53 2.69
CA ILE A 18 4.11 3.38 4.17
C ILE A 18 3.04 2.40 4.60
N LEU A 19 1.80 2.61 4.12
CA LEU A 19 0.67 1.75 4.48
C LEU A 19 0.84 0.32 3.95
N LEU A 20 1.40 0.14 2.76
CA LEU A 20 1.71 -1.19 2.23
C LEU A 20 2.75 -1.92 3.09
N VAL A 21 3.83 -1.23 3.49
CA VAL A 21 4.93 -1.80 4.28
C VAL A 21 4.45 -2.14 5.68
N GLU A 22 3.74 -1.22 6.35
CA GLU A 22 3.14 -1.47 7.67
C GLU A 22 2.18 -2.66 7.61
N ASN A 23 1.26 -2.67 6.64
CA ASN A 23 0.28 -3.74 6.50
C ASN A 23 0.96 -5.09 6.30
N TYR A 24 1.95 -5.16 5.40
CA TYR A 24 2.70 -6.40 5.15
C TYR A 24 3.35 -6.93 6.43
N PHE A 25 4.17 -6.13 7.12
CA PHE A 25 4.91 -6.61 8.30
C PHE A 25 3.99 -6.94 9.48
N ARG A 26 2.86 -6.23 9.62
CA ARG A 26 1.85 -6.54 10.63
C ARG A 26 1.12 -7.86 10.36
N THR A 27 0.92 -8.23 9.09
CA THR A 27 0.07 -9.37 8.72
C THR A 27 0.81 -10.58 8.18
N LYS A 28 2.14 -10.51 7.93
CA LYS A 28 2.89 -11.54 7.18
C LYS A 28 2.86 -12.96 7.76
N TYR A 29 2.53 -13.12 9.04
CA TYR A 29 2.40 -14.43 9.69
C TYR A 29 0.94 -14.87 9.92
N LEU A 30 -0.03 -14.09 9.45
CA LEU A 30 -1.44 -14.46 9.52
C LEU A 30 -1.78 -15.53 8.47
N PRO A 31 -2.89 -16.27 8.66
CA PRO A 31 -3.44 -17.11 7.60
C PRO A 31 -3.75 -16.33 6.32
N SER A 32 -3.60 -16.97 5.17
CA SER A 32 -3.77 -16.33 3.85
C SER A 32 -5.11 -15.59 3.69
N TYR A 33 -6.21 -16.16 4.19
CA TYR A 33 -7.53 -15.51 4.13
C TYR A 33 -7.59 -14.20 4.94
N LYS A 34 -6.87 -14.12 6.07
CA LYS A 34 -6.74 -12.89 6.86
C LYS A 34 -5.86 -11.86 6.18
N ILE A 35 -4.78 -12.29 5.53
CA ILE A 35 -3.96 -11.40 4.70
C ILE A 35 -4.80 -10.81 3.56
N ASP A 36 -5.64 -11.62 2.92
CA ASP A 36 -6.52 -11.14 1.84
C ASP A 36 -7.60 -10.17 2.35
N GLU A 37 -8.17 -10.40 3.53
CA GLU A 37 -9.07 -9.43 4.19
C GLU A 37 -8.38 -8.08 4.44
N GLU A 38 -7.14 -8.09 4.92
CA GLU A 38 -6.34 -6.90 5.22
C GLU A 38 -5.95 -6.14 3.93
N ILE A 39 -5.55 -6.86 2.87
CA ILE A 39 -5.27 -6.27 1.55
C ILE A 39 -6.53 -5.62 0.98
N LEU A 40 -7.69 -6.26 1.12
CA LEU A 40 -8.97 -5.69 0.68
C LEU A 40 -9.33 -4.44 1.48
N GLY A 41 -9.10 -4.46 2.80
CA GLY A 41 -9.26 -3.30 3.67
C GLY A 41 -8.37 -2.13 3.24
N LEU A 42 -7.09 -2.39 3.00
CA LEU A 42 -6.12 -1.40 2.52
C LEU A 42 -6.52 -0.84 1.14
N SER A 43 -6.95 -1.69 0.21
CA SER A 43 -7.43 -1.26 -1.12
C SER A 43 -8.60 -0.27 -1.00
N LYS A 44 -9.59 -0.57 -0.15
CA LYS A 44 -10.72 0.34 0.11
C LYS A 44 -10.26 1.65 0.73
N PHE A 45 -9.31 1.61 1.67
CA PHE A 45 -8.76 2.81 2.30
C PHE A 45 -8.01 3.69 1.30
N LEU A 46 -7.16 3.12 0.46
CA LEU A 46 -6.40 3.86 -0.55
C LEU A 46 -7.31 4.54 -1.58
N LYS A 47 -8.38 3.85 -2.01
CA LYS A 47 -9.42 4.45 -2.87
C LYS A 47 -10.08 5.65 -2.19
N TYR A 48 -10.54 5.47 -0.95
CA TYR A 48 -11.16 6.55 -0.17
C TYR A 48 -10.22 7.75 -0.01
N ARG A 49 -8.94 7.52 0.33
CA ARG A 49 -7.91 8.56 0.42
C ARG A 49 -7.80 9.34 -0.90
N TYR A 50 -7.69 8.63 -2.02
CA TYR A 50 -7.59 9.26 -3.34
C TYR A 50 -8.81 10.14 -3.63
N GLU A 51 -10.02 9.64 -3.36
CA GLU A 51 -11.26 10.39 -3.58
C GLU A 51 -11.31 11.66 -2.74
N LYS A 52 -10.80 11.62 -1.51
CA LYS A 52 -10.71 12.77 -0.62
C LYS A 52 -9.72 13.82 -1.10
N ILE A 53 -8.56 13.42 -1.59
CA ILE A 53 -7.52 14.34 -2.09
C ILE A 53 -7.95 14.99 -3.41
N ASN A 54 -8.55 14.21 -4.31
CA ASN A 54 -8.78 14.63 -5.69
C ASN A 54 -10.21 15.12 -5.94
N GLY A 55 -11.14 14.92 -5.01
CA GLY A 55 -12.55 15.31 -5.16
C GLY A 55 -13.29 14.54 -6.27
N GLN A 56 -12.78 13.40 -6.71
CA GLN A 56 -13.34 12.57 -7.77
C GLN A 56 -13.29 11.09 -7.42
N THR A 57 -14.26 10.32 -7.91
CA THR A 57 -14.34 8.87 -7.70
C THR A 57 -13.10 8.16 -8.23
N ALA A 58 -12.56 7.22 -7.45
CA ALA A 58 -11.44 6.39 -7.89
C ALA A 58 -11.90 5.46 -9.02
N SER A 59 -11.04 5.22 -10.02
CA SER A 59 -11.35 4.21 -11.04
C SER A 59 -11.41 2.81 -10.41
N GLU A 60 -12.10 1.87 -11.07
CA GLU A 60 -12.17 0.49 -10.59
C GLU A 60 -10.78 -0.15 -10.43
N THR A 61 -9.85 0.22 -11.31
CA THR A 61 -8.47 -0.26 -11.35
C THR A 61 -7.53 0.44 -10.37
N PHE A 62 -7.86 1.65 -9.90
CA PHE A 62 -6.99 2.39 -8.98
C PHE A 62 -6.85 1.65 -7.66
N ARG A 63 -5.62 1.23 -7.33
CA ARG A 63 -5.28 0.56 -6.06
C ARG A 63 -6.26 -0.56 -5.69
N ASN A 64 -6.75 -1.30 -6.68
CA ASN A 64 -7.65 -2.42 -6.47
C ASN A 64 -6.94 -3.58 -5.75
N PHE A 65 -7.71 -4.58 -5.31
CA PHE A 65 -7.19 -5.73 -4.57
C PHE A 65 -5.97 -6.38 -5.27
N ALA A 66 -6.06 -6.63 -6.58
CA ALA A 66 -4.98 -7.24 -7.34
C ALA A 66 -3.72 -6.36 -7.36
N GLY A 67 -3.88 -5.05 -7.55
CA GLY A 67 -2.79 -4.08 -7.54
C GLY A 67 -2.10 -3.97 -6.18
N VAL A 68 -2.87 -3.93 -5.10
CA VAL A 68 -2.33 -3.93 -3.73
C VAL A 68 -1.62 -5.24 -3.44
N ARG A 69 -2.24 -6.39 -3.73
CA ARG A 69 -1.64 -7.73 -3.57
C ARG A 69 -0.31 -7.85 -4.32
N MET A 70 -0.24 -7.33 -5.54
CA MET A 70 0.99 -7.30 -6.32
C MET A 70 2.09 -6.45 -5.65
N GLN A 71 1.75 -5.28 -5.09
CA GLN A 71 2.73 -4.48 -4.36
C GLN A 71 3.16 -5.14 -3.06
N THR A 72 2.26 -5.78 -2.33
CA THR A 72 2.59 -6.57 -1.12
C THR A 72 3.58 -7.70 -1.48
N ALA A 73 3.40 -8.37 -2.62
CA ALA A 73 4.34 -9.38 -3.09
C ALA A 73 5.74 -8.79 -3.41
N ARG A 74 5.82 -7.57 -3.92
CA ARG A 74 7.10 -6.86 -4.12
C ARG A 74 7.80 -6.55 -2.81
N ILE A 75 7.05 -6.12 -1.80
CA ILE A 75 7.58 -5.86 -0.45
C ILE A 75 8.08 -7.16 0.18
N ARG A 76 7.36 -8.26 -0.02
CA ARG A 76 7.80 -9.58 0.47
C ARG A 76 9.20 -9.95 -0.03
N CYS A 77 9.56 -9.64 -1.28
CA CYS A 77 10.91 -9.87 -1.80
C CYS A 77 12.00 -8.98 -1.16
N LEU A 78 11.62 -7.97 -0.39
CA LEU A 78 12.53 -7.12 0.38
C LEU A 78 12.60 -7.55 1.86
N ASP A 79 11.76 -8.49 2.30
CA ASP A 79 11.76 -9.00 3.66
C ASP A 79 12.93 -9.97 3.85
N PRO A 80 13.89 -9.69 4.76
CA PRO A 80 15.02 -10.57 5.04
C PRO A 80 14.59 -11.95 5.56
N ASP A 81 13.37 -12.10 6.07
CA ASP A 81 12.82 -13.40 6.51
C ASP A 81 12.39 -14.30 5.33
N THR A 82 12.56 -13.86 4.08
CA THR A 82 12.16 -14.61 2.89
C THR A 82 13.32 -14.78 1.90
N ASP A 83 13.37 -15.93 1.24
CA ASP A 83 14.39 -16.26 0.24
C ASP A 83 13.84 -16.11 -1.19
N LEU A 84 13.19 -14.97 -1.48
CA LEU A 84 12.50 -14.74 -2.75
C LEU A 84 13.26 -13.77 -3.65
N HIS A 85 13.79 -14.27 -4.77
CA HIS A 85 14.66 -13.50 -5.67
C HIS A 85 14.03 -13.06 -7.00
N GLY A 86 12.80 -13.50 -7.30
CA GLY A 86 12.20 -13.30 -8.63
C GLY A 86 11.65 -11.89 -8.86
N MET A 87 10.86 -11.36 -7.93
CA MET A 87 10.22 -10.04 -8.06
C MET A 87 11.08 -8.97 -7.38
N GLN A 88 11.15 -7.78 -7.99
CA GLN A 88 11.96 -6.67 -7.47
C GLN A 88 11.07 -5.58 -6.89
N GLY A 89 11.42 -5.12 -5.68
CA GLY A 89 10.83 -3.93 -5.08
C GLY A 89 11.21 -2.65 -5.84
N THR A 90 10.30 -1.68 -5.86
CA THR A 90 10.59 -0.34 -6.40
C THR A 90 11.57 0.41 -5.49
N ARG A 91 12.19 1.48 -5.99
CA ARG A 91 13.11 2.32 -5.19
C ARG A 91 12.45 2.80 -3.88
N LEU A 92 11.24 3.36 -3.97
CA LEU A 92 10.52 3.84 -2.80
C LEU A 92 10.14 2.72 -1.82
N GLN A 93 9.83 1.51 -2.31
CA GLN A 93 9.60 0.36 -1.44
C GLN A 93 10.86 -0.06 -0.69
N LYS A 94 12.03 -0.05 -1.36
CA LYS A 94 13.31 -0.35 -0.72
C LYS A 94 13.60 0.64 0.41
N GLU A 95 13.50 1.94 0.11
CA GLU A 95 13.70 3.02 1.09
C GLU A 95 12.82 2.83 2.33
N ILE A 96 11.51 2.59 2.15
CA ILE A 96 10.59 2.47 3.29
C ILE A 96 10.75 1.15 4.05
N VAL A 97 11.08 0.05 3.36
CA VAL A 97 11.40 -1.22 4.04
C VAL A 97 12.68 -1.06 4.87
N GLU A 98 13.72 -0.40 4.33
CA GLU A 98 14.94 -0.11 5.08
C GLU A 98 14.65 0.75 6.32
N GLU A 99 13.85 1.82 6.18
CA GLU A 99 13.40 2.64 7.32
C GLU A 99 12.63 1.80 8.37
N TYR A 100 11.76 0.89 7.93
CA TYR A 100 11.03 -0.02 8.81
C TYR A 100 11.96 -0.97 9.57
N LEU A 101 12.94 -1.56 8.88
CA LEU A 101 13.90 -2.48 9.48
C LEU A 101 14.84 -1.79 10.47
N VAL A 102 15.18 -0.52 10.22
CA VAL A 102 15.96 0.31 11.16
C VAL A 102 15.13 0.69 12.39
N ASN A 103 13.90 1.18 12.19
CA ASN A 103 13.02 1.57 13.29
C ASN A 103 11.54 1.45 12.92
N LYS A 104 10.98 0.26 13.16
CA LYS A 104 9.56 -0.05 12.89
C LYS A 104 8.58 0.94 13.51
N ASN A 105 8.90 1.52 14.67
CA ASN A 105 7.97 2.40 15.38
C ASN A 105 7.72 3.70 14.61
N ILE A 106 8.70 4.19 13.86
CA ILE A 106 8.56 5.39 13.03
C ILE A 106 7.52 5.13 11.93
N ILE A 107 7.68 4.02 11.19
CA ILE A 107 6.75 3.69 10.10
C ILE A 107 5.35 3.36 10.62
N ILE A 108 5.24 2.69 11.76
CA ILE A 108 3.94 2.43 12.41
C ILE A 108 3.26 3.73 12.82
N GLU A 109 3.99 4.69 13.41
CA GLU A 109 3.39 5.97 13.79
C GLU A 109 3.04 6.82 12.57
N GLU A 110 3.86 6.84 11.52
CA GLU A 110 3.52 7.50 10.26
C GLU A 110 2.25 6.90 9.64
N ALA A 111 2.11 5.57 9.63
CA ALA A 111 0.90 4.89 9.19
C ALA A 111 -0.32 5.31 10.04
N ASN A 112 -0.17 5.36 11.37
CA ASN A 112 -1.23 5.83 12.27
C ASN A 112 -1.65 7.27 12.01
N VAL A 113 -0.69 8.17 11.75
CA VAL A 113 -0.95 9.57 11.40
C VAL A 113 -1.73 9.66 10.08
N ILE A 114 -1.34 8.87 9.07
CA ILE A 114 -2.05 8.79 7.79
C ILE A 114 -3.48 8.28 8.00
N TYR A 115 -3.66 7.19 8.75
CA TYR A 115 -4.98 6.66 9.07
C TYR A 115 -5.84 7.70 9.80
N LYS A 116 -5.33 8.37 10.84
CA LYS A 116 -6.04 9.41 11.58
C LYS A 116 -6.44 10.58 10.68
N LYS A 117 -5.54 11.05 9.82
CA LYS A 117 -5.78 12.15 8.86
C LYS A 117 -7.03 11.88 8.01
N TYR A 118 -7.15 10.69 7.43
CA TYR A 118 -8.27 10.38 6.54
C TYR A 118 -9.49 9.76 7.24
N TYR A 119 -9.33 9.02 8.34
CA TYR A 119 -10.47 8.50 9.12
C TYR A 119 -11.18 9.59 9.91
N SER A 120 -10.46 10.54 10.52
CA SER A 120 -11.10 11.67 11.22
C SER A 120 -12.05 12.42 10.29
N ASP A 121 -11.70 12.57 9.02
CA ASP A 121 -12.52 13.24 8.01
C ASP A 121 -13.69 12.39 7.50
N LYS A 122 -13.64 11.06 7.68
CA LYS A 122 -14.78 10.18 7.38
C LYS A 122 -15.91 10.32 8.42
N TYR A 123 -15.56 10.71 9.64
CA TYR A 123 -16.48 10.77 10.78
C TYR A 123 -16.71 12.20 11.32
N ARG A 124 -16.30 13.24 10.57
CA ARG A 124 -16.74 14.62 10.82
C ARG A 124 -18.22 14.73 10.42
N ILE A 125 -19.09 14.70 11.43
CA ILE A 125 -20.55 14.95 11.35
C ILE A 125 -20.78 16.46 11.31
#